data_AF-A0A938PR01-F1
#
_entry.id   AF-A0A938PR01-F1
#
_cell.length_a   1.000
_cell.length_b   1.000
_cell.length_c   1.000
_cell.angle_alpha   90.00
_cell.angle_beta   90.00
_cell.angle_gamma   90.00
#
_symmetry.space_group_name_H-M   'P 1'
#
loop_
_entity.id
_entity.type
_entity.pdbx_description
1 polymer ?
#
loop_
_entity_poly.entity_id
_entity_poly.type
_entity_poly.pdbx_seq_one_letter_code
_entity_poly.pdbx_strand_id
1 'polypeptide(L)'
;ARLESVVAVAQLPTEADAPVEVVGPYRLMLKIEIDREAEITRLDKEIARLTSEIQKCANKLGNASFVDRAPAVVVDQERARLAEFKTTLEKVSGQRERL
;
A
#
# COMPACT_ATOMS: atom_id res chain seq x y z
N ALA A 1 21.16 4.23 12.45
CA ALA A 1 21.07 2.78 12.19
C ALA A 1 22.40 2.13 12.54
N ARG A 2 22.41 0.93 13.12
CA ARG A 2 23.63 0.17 13.44
C ARG A 2 23.88 -0.83 12.31
N LEU A 3 25.12 -0.90 11.81
CA LEU A 3 25.52 -1.87 10.80
C LEU A 3 25.65 -3.25 11.45
N GLU A 4 24.85 -4.22 11.02
CA GLU A 4 24.94 -5.61 11.52
C GLU A 4 25.94 -6.45 10.73
N SER A 5 25.99 -6.32 9.41
CA SER A 5 26.93 -7.08 8.57
C SER A 5 27.25 -6.38 7.24
N VAL A 6 28.37 -6.77 6.64
CA VAL A 6 28.79 -6.36 5.29
C VAL A 6 29.15 -7.62 4.52
N VAL A 7 28.63 -7.74 3.30
CA VAL A 7 28.94 -8.86 2.41
C VAL A 7 29.56 -8.30 1.14
N ALA A 8 30.78 -8.74 0.84
CA ALA A 8 31.43 -8.44 -0.43
C ALA A 8 30.83 -9.34 -1.52
N VAL A 9 30.34 -8.72 -2.59
CA VAL A 9 29.79 -9.41 -3.77
C VAL A 9 30.51 -8.93 -5.01
N ALA A 10 30.67 -9.80 -6.01
CA ALA A 10 31.27 -9.41 -7.29
C ALA A 10 30.39 -8.42 -8.07
N GLN A 11 29.08 -8.50 -7.87
CA GLN A 11 28.09 -7.64 -8.51
C GLN A 11 26.94 -7.36 -7.55
N LEU A 12 26.50 -6.10 -7.50
CA LEU A 12 25.33 -5.71 -6.72
C LEU A 12 24.04 -6.25 -7.36
N PRO A 13 23.04 -6.64 -6.55
CA PRO A 13 21.73 -7.07 -7.06
C PRO A 13 21.09 -5.97 -7.91
N THR A 14 20.67 -6.29 -9.14
CA THR A 14 20.01 -5.32 -10.03
C THR A 14 18.52 -5.17 -9.76
N GLU A 15 17.93 -6.13 -9.03
CA GLU A 15 16.50 -6.20 -8.71
C GLU A 15 16.15 -5.50 -7.38
N ALA A 16 17.17 -5.08 -6.63
CA ALA A 16 17.00 -4.37 -5.38
C ALA A 16 16.80 -2.87 -5.66
N ASP A 17 15.64 -2.35 -5.28
CA ASP A 17 15.37 -0.91 -5.28
C ASP A 17 16.00 -0.27 -4.04
N ALA A 18 17.34 -0.18 -4.05
CA ALA A 18 18.13 0.36 -2.95
C ALA A 18 19.15 1.38 -3.46
N PRO A 19 19.34 2.51 -2.77
CA PRO A 19 20.37 3.48 -3.12
C PRO A 19 21.76 2.85 -3.16
N VAL A 20 22.54 3.23 -4.17
CA VAL A 20 23.94 2.81 -4.32
C VAL A 20 24.84 4.03 -4.21
N GLU A 21 25.79 3.96 -3.29
CA GLU A 21 26.84 4.98 -3.11
C GLU A 21 28.17 4.46 -3.67
N VAL A 22 28.94 5.33 -4.33
CA VAL A 22 30.27 4.99 -4.87
C VAL A 22 31.34 5.58 -3.97
N VAL A 23 32.19 4.74 -3.39
CA VAL A 23 33.29 5.15 -2.50
C VAL A 23 34.60 4.59 -3.05
N GLY A 24 35.35 5.44 -3.74
CA GLY A 24 36.58 5.04 -4.44
C GLY A 24 36.28 3.95 -5.49
N PRO A 25 36.97 2.80 -5.48
CA PRO A 25 36.68 1.70 -6.40
C PRO A 25 35.47 0.84 -5.98
N TYR A 26 34.85 1.12 -4.82
CA TYR A 26 33.78 0.29 -4.26
C TYR A 26 32.40 0.90 -4.52
N ARG A 27 31.40 0.01 -4.64
CA ARG A 27 29.99 0.37 -4.66
C ARG A 27 29.31 -0.24 -3.43
N LEU A 28 28.62 0.59 -2.66
CA LEU A 28 27.91 0.20 -1.45
C LEU A 28 26.40 0.29 -1.72
N MET A 29 25.67 -0.79 -1.42
CA MET A 29 24.21 -0.84 -1.53
C MET A 29 23.64 -1.24 -0.18
N LEU A 30 22.54 -0.60 0.23
CA LEU A 30 21.79 -1.06 1.39
C LEU A 30 21.06 -2.36 1.03
N LYS A 31 21.41 -3.44 1.72
CA LYS A 31 20.67 -4.70 1.64
C LYS A 31 19.45 -4.59 2.55
N ILE A 32 18.31 -4.22 2.00
CA ILE A 32 17.04 -4.23 2.71
C ILE A 32 16.43 -5.64 2.55
N GLU A 33 16.38 -6.40 3.62
CA GLU A 33 15.67 -7.68 3.66
C GLU A 33 14.20 -7.42 4.01
N ILE A 34 13.36 -7.41 2.98
CA ILE A 34 11.90 -7.46 3.14
C ILE A 34 11.47 -8.89 2.83
N ASP A 35 10.71 -9.50 3.74
CA ASP A 35 9.94 -10.70 3.42
C ASP A 35 8.82 -10.32 2.45
N ARG A 36 9.11 -10.44 1.15
CA ARG A 36 8.19 -10.05 0.08
C ARG A 36 6.91 -10.86 0.11
N GLU A 37 6.96 -12.14 0.42
CA GLU A 37 5.78 -13.00 0.46
C GLU A 37 4.85 -12.62 1.61
N ALA A 38 5.42 -12.34 2.79
CA ALA A 38 4.65 -11.84 3.92
C ALA A 38 4.02 -10.47 3.61
N GLU A 39 4.77 -9.56 2.97
CA GLU A 39 4.27 -8.22 2.63
C GLU A 39 3.19 -8.26 1.55
N ILE A 40 3.37 -9.07 0.50
CA ILE A 40 2.35 -9.34 -0.52
C ILE A 40 1.07 -9.85 0.14
N THR A 41 1.17 -10.84 1.03
CA THR A 41 0.03 -11.41 1.74
C THR A 41 -0.68 -10.38 2.60
N ARG A 42 0.07 -9.48 3.26
CA ARG A 42 -0.49 -8.40 4.07
C ARG A 42 -1.26 -7.40 3.21
N LEU A 43 -0.67 -6.96 2.09
CA LEU A 43 -1.28 -6.01 1.16
C LEU A 43 -2.54 -6.60 0.50
N ASP A 44 -2.51 -7.86 0.07
CA ASP A 44 -3.67 -8.52 -0.55
C ASP A 44 -4.86 -8.61 0.42
N LYS A 45 -4.59 -8.91 1.70
CA LYS A 45 -5.62 -8.89 2.76
C LYS A 45 -6.21 -7.49 2.95
N GLU A 46 -5.37 -6.47 2.94
CA GLU A 46 -5.82 -5.09 3.11
C GLU A 46 -6.63 -4.60 1.91
N ILE A 47 -6.22 -4.94 0.68
CA ILE A 47 -6.96 -4.69 -0.56
C ILE A 47 -8.35 -5.34 -0.49
N ALA A 48 -8.42 -6.61 -0.08
CA ALA A 48 -9.69 -7.32 0.07
C ALA A 48 -10.61 -6.65 1.10
N ARG A 49 -10.06 -6.23 2.25
CA ARG A 49 -10.79 -5.51 3.30
C ARG A 49 -11.35 -4.18 2.78
N LEU A 50 -10.50 -3.35 2.17
CA LEU A 50 -10.89 -2.05 1.62
C LEU A 50 -11.93 -2.18 0.52
N THR A 51 -11.78 -3.17 -0.38
CA THR A 51 -12.75 -3.46 -1.44
C THR A 51 -14.12 -3.81 -0.87
N SER A 52 -14.17 -4.63 0.19
CA SER A 52 -15.42 -4.97 0.88
C SER A 52 -16.08 -3.74 1.52
N GLU A 53 -15.30 -2.88 2.18
CA GLU A 53 -15.83 -1.66 2.79
C GLU A 53 -16.35 -0.66 1.74
N ILE A 54 -15.64 -0.51 0.60
CA ILE A 54 -16.09 0.28 -0.55
C ILE A 54 -17.42 -0.23 -1.07
N GLN A 55 -17.58 -1.54 -1.25
CA GLN A 55 -18.84 -2.14 -1.70
C GLN A 55 -19.98 -1.85 -0.71
N LYS A 56 -19.75 -1.96 0.59
CA LYS A 56 -20.77 -1.65 1.60
C LYS A 56 -21.20 -0.18 1.54
N CYS A 57 -20.26 0.76 1.47
CA CYS A 57 -20.56 2.18 1.37
C CYS A 57 -21.26 2.52 0.04
N ALA A 58 -20.79 1.97 -1.08
CA ALA A 58 -21.41 2.15 -2.40
C ALA A 58 -22.85 1.60 -2.43
N ASN A 59 -23.10 0.44 -1.81
CA ASN A 59 -24.45 -0.12 -1.72
C ASN A 59 -25.39 0.75 -0.88
N LYS A 60 -24.93 1.31 0.24
CA LYS A 60 -25.72 2.26 1.04
C LYS A 60 -26.06 3.52 0.23
N LEU A 61 -25.06 4.11 -0.42
CA LEU A 61 -25.22 5.35 -1.19
C LEU A 61 -25.99 5.15 -2.51
N GLY A 62 -26.01 3.93 -3.05
CA GLY A 62 -26.84 3.56 -4.20
C GLY A 62 -28.30 3.27 -3.85
N ASN A 63 -28.62 3.10 -2.57
CA ASN A 63 -30.00 2.93 -2.12
C ASN A 63 -30.69 4.30 -1.99
N ALA A 64 -31.59 4.60 -2.93
CA ALA A 64 -32.35 5.87 -2.93
C ALA A 64 -33.09 6.11 -1.60
N SER A 65 -33.65 5.07 -0.97
CA SER A 65 -34.33 5.23 0.32
C SER A 65 -33.38 5.64 1.45
N PHE A 66 -32.09 5.30 1.37
CA PHE A 66 -31.11 5.76 2.34
C PHE A 66 -30.75 7.23 2.07
N VAL A 67 -30.47 7.58 0.82
CA VAL A 67 -30.10 8.95 0.42
C VAL A 67 -31.23 9.94 0.70
N ASP A 68 -32.48 9.56 0.46
CA ASP A 68 -33.64 10.45 0.59
C ASP A 68 -34.15 10.59 2.02
N ARG A 69 -33.86 9.61 2.90
CA ARG A 69 -34.41 9.58 4.27
C ARG A 69 -33.37 9.78 5.37
N ALA A 70 -32.10 9.53 5.10
CA ALA A 70 -31.06 9.75 6.09
C ALA A 70 -30.74 11.26 6.22
N PRO A 71 -30.33 11.73 7.42
CA PRO A 71 -29.85 13.10 7.57
C PRO A 71 -28.69 13.38 6.61
N ALA A 72 -28.65 14.58 6.03
CA ALA A 72 -27.62 14.98 5.06
C ALA A 72 -26.19 14.73 5.59
N VAL A 73 -25.94 15.03 6.87
CA VAL A 73 -24.65 14.78 7.55
C VAL A 73 -24.23 13.32 7.47
N VAL A 74 -25.16 12.37 7.59
CA VAL A 74 -24.87 10.93 7.52
C VAL A 74 -24.55 10.50 6.09
N VAL A 75 -25.28 11.03 5.11
CA VAL A 75 -25.02 10.77 3.69
C VAL A 75 -23.66 11.33 3.28
N ASP A 76 -23.35 12.55 3.69
CA ASP A 76 -22.07 13.20 3.41
C ASP A 76 -20.90 12.48 4.07
N GLN A 77 -21.08 12.01 5.31
CA GLN A 77 -20.08 11.20 6.01
C GLN A 77 -19.81 9.86 5.27
N GLU A 78 -20.86 9.18 4.79
CA GLU A 78 -20.68 7.95 4.00
C GLU A 78 -20.01 8.23 2.64
N ARG A 79 -20.29 9.37 1.99
CA ARG A 79 -19.59 9.78 0.76
C ARG A 79 -18.11 10.07 1.02
N ALA A 80 -17.79 10.78 2.10
CA ALA A 80 -16.42 11.07 2.49
C ALA A 80 -15.65 9.78 2.80
N ARG A 81 -16.27 8.86 3.55
CA ARG A 81 -15.69 7.54 3.87
C ARG A 81 -15.43 6.71 2.63
N LEU A 82 -16.35 6.72 1.66
CA LEU A 82 -16.15 6.04 0.37
C LEU A 82 -14.93 6.61 -0.39
N ALA A 83 -14.77 7.93 -0.43
CA ALA A 83 -13.65 8.59 -1.09
C ALA A 83 -12.31 8.27 -0.41
N GLU A 84 -12.28 8.26 0.92
CA GLU A 84 -11.10 7.90 1.71
C GLU A 84 -10.66 6.45 1.46
N PHE A 85 -11.61 5.51 1.45
CA PHE A 85 -11.30 4.11 1.16
C PHE A 85 -10.80 3.89 -0.26
N LYS A 86 -11.36 4.58 -1.26
CA LYS A 86 -10.87 4.52 -2.64
C LYS A 86 -9.44 5.05 -2.74
N THR A 87 -9.16 6.20 -2.14
CA THR A 87 -7.81 6.80 -2.12
C THR A 87 -6.81 5.87 -1.45
N THR A 88 -7.20 5.23 -0.35
CA THR A 88 -6.34 4.27 0.37
C THR A 88 -6.10 3.02 -0.46
N LEU A 89 -7.16 2.48 -1.09
CA LEU A 89 -7.05 1.31 -1.97
C LEU A 89 -6.07 1.58 -3.13
N GLU A 90 -6.16 2.73 -3.78
CA GLU A 90 -5.24 3.11 -4.87
C GLU A 90 -3.78 3.09 -4.41
N LYS A 91 -3.50 3.64 -3.23
CA LYS A 91 -2.14 3.64 -2.65
C LYS A 91 -1.64 2.22 -2.35
N VAL A 92 -2.48 1.40 -1.72
CA VAL A 92 -2.12 0.02 -1.33
C VAL A 92 -1.94 -0.86 -2.56
N SER A 93 -2.82 -0.76 -3.56
CA SER A 93 -2.69 -1.47 -4.84
C SER A 93 -1.44 -1.03 -5.59
N GLY A 94 -1.16 0.27 -5.66
CA GLY A 94 0.06 0.79 -6.29
C GLY A 94 1.33 0.33 -5.58
N GLN A 95 1.30 0.16 -4.26
CA GLN A 95 2.41 -0.47 -3.52
C GLN A 95 2.53 -1.96 -3.87
N ARG A 96 1.42 -2.68 -3.93
CA ARG A 96 1.37 -4.12 -4.23
C ARG A 96 1.89 -4.46 -5.64
N GLU A 97 1.70 -3.57 -6.61
CA GLU A 97 2.21 -3.71 -7.98
C GLU A 97 3.72 -3.49 -8.09
N ARG A 98 4.33 -2.76 -7.15
CA ARG A 98 5.77 -2.45 -7.15
C ARG A 98 6.64 -3.50 -6.45
N LEU A 99 6.02 -4.45 -5.73
CA LEU A 99 6.69 -5.52 -4.99
C LEU A 99 6.80 -6.81 -5.81
#